data_AF-A0A2S6RPG9-F1
#
_entry.id   AF-A0A2S6RPG9-F1
#
_cell.length_a   1.000
_cell.length_b   1.000
_cell.length_c   1.000
_cell.angle_alpha   90.00
_cell.angle_beta   90.00
_cell.angle_gamma   90.00
#
_symmetry.space_group_name_H-M   'P 1'
#
loop_
_entity.id
_entity.type
_entity.pdbx_description
1 polymer ?
#
loop_
_entity_poly.entity_id
_entity_poly.type
_entity_poly.pdbx_seq_one_letter_code
_entity_poly.pdbx_strand_id
1 'polypeptide(L)'
;MKTFYSIFFIFLFLINFVSAESIINNKSGGPLFLFIVDKDCKADPVMLKKLMFSMPTDPGFYYGLSCKKLGKAIELEPNKKVAIIEHKEFIVIGKLKSPVSKVSFCYLKDDSEITIEALGIGGVVCKCKSPNNCNDKLLEQN
;
A
#
# COMPACT_ATOMS: atom_id res chain seq x y z
N MET A 1 50.53 7.86 7.83
CA MET A 1 49.35 8.44 8.52
C MET A 1 48.40 9.25 7.64
N LYS A 2 48.75 9.67 6.40
CA LYS A 2 47.83 10.43 5.52
C LYS A 2 46.91 9.56 4.64
N THR A 3 47.28 8.31 4.35
CA THR A 3 46.50 7.39 3.50
C THR A 3 45.31 6.75 4.20
N PHE A 4 45.34 6.59 5.53
CA PHE A 4 44.23 6.01 6.30
C PHE A 4 42.99 6.91 6.37
N TYR A 5 43.16 8.22 6.38
CA TYR A 5 42.03 9.17 6.38
C TYR A 5 41.31 9.22 5.03
N SER A 6 42.01 8.96 3.93
CA SER A 6 41.41 8.99 2.59
C SER A 6 40.42 7.84 2.36
N ILE A 7 40.67 6.66 2.95
CA ILE A 7 39.77 5.51 2.86
C ILE A 7 38.48 5.75 3.67
N PHE A 8 38.60 6.43 4.81
CA PHE A 8 37.45 6.75 5.67
C PHE A 8 36.49 7.75 5.01
N PHE A 9 37.02 8.73 4.27
CA PHE A 9 36.18 9.66 3.49
C PHE A 9 35.49 9.00 2.29
N ILE A 10 36.11 8.00 1.66
CA ILE A 10 35.49 7.23 0.57
C ILE A 10 34.34 6.36 1.12
N PHE A 11 34.50 5.79 2.31
CA PHE A 11 33.45 4.96 2.92
C PHE A 11 32.21 5.77 3.36
N LEU A 12 32.39 7.04 3.75
CA LEU A 12 31.28 7.92 4.14
C LEU A 12 30.40 8.37 2.96
N PHE A 13 30.95 8.44 1.75
CA PHE A 13 30.23 8.88 0.54
C PHE A 13 29.41 7.76 -0.13
N LEU A 14 29.58 6.51 0.27
CA LEU A 14 28.85 5.35 -0.29
C LEU A 14 27.51 5.10 0.40
N ILE A 15 27.21 5.78 1.51
CA ILE A 15 25.96 5.60 2.25
C ILE A 15 24.90 6.60 1.74
N ASN A 16 24.67 6.61 0.42
CA ASN A 16 23.41 7.10 -0.10
C ASN A 16 22.35 6.07 0.30
N PHE A 17 21.69 6.27 1.44
CA PHE A 17 20.45 5.58 1.72
C PHE A 17 19.44 6.01 0.65
N VAL A 18 19.38 5.26 -0.46
CA VAL A 18 18.18 5.24 -1.30
C VAL A 18 17.08 4.72 -0.40
N SER A 19 16.27 5.65 0.12
CA SER A 19 15.02 5.31 0.78
C SER A 19 14.12 4.75 -0.29
N ALA A 20 13.74 3.48 -0.15
CA ALA A 20 12.78 2.89 -1.06
C ALA A 20 11.43 3.60 -0.87
N GLU A 21 10.90 4.23 -1.90
CA GLU A 21 9.66 4.99 -1.86
C GLU A 21 8.58 4.25 -2.65
N SER A 22 7.57 3.76 -1.96
CA SER A 22 6.39 3.17 -2.60
C SER A 22 5.31 4.23 -2.83
N ILE A 23 4.95 4.47 -4.10
CA ILE A 23 4.03 5.53 -4.51
C ILE A 23 2.64 4.96 -4.80
N ILE A 24 1.62 5.53 -4.17
CA ILE A 24 0.22 5.16 -4.38
C ILE A 24 -0.53 6.34 -4.99
N ASN A 25 -1.07 6.14 -6.20
CA ASN A 25 -1.85 7.15 -6.91
C ASN A 25 -3.35 6.87 -6.82
N ASN A 26 -4.15 7.85 -6.41
CA ASN A 26 -5.61 7.74 -6.43
C ASN A 26 -6.18 8.28 -7.75
N LYS A 27 -6.65 7.37 -8.63
CA LYS A 27 -7.42 7.70 -9.83
C LYS A 27 -8.83 7.10 -9.78
N SER A 28 -9.34 6.81 -8.58
CA SER A 28 -10.64 6.17 -8.39
C SER A 28 -11.84 7.12 -8.50
N GLY A 29 -11.60 8.42 -8.65
CA GLY A 29 -12.66 9.44 -8.75
C GLY A 29 -13.33 9.80 -7.41
N GLY A 30 -12.99 9.12 -6.31
CA GLY A 30 -13.44 9.45 -4.96
C GLY A 30 -12.34 9.36 -3.92
N PRO A 31 -12.59 9.80 -2.68
CA PRO A 31 -11.63 9.69 -1.58
C PRO A 31 -11.42 8.21 -1.20
N LEU A 32 -10.15 7.84 -1.05
CA LEU A 32 -9.69 6.51 -0.68
C LEU A 32 -9.23 6.45 0.77
N PHE A 33 -9.54 5.35 1.44
CA PHE A 33 -8.86 4.92 2.65
C PHE A 33 -7.87 3.82 2.29
N LEU A 34 -6.61 4.04 2.65
CA LEU A 34 -5.53 3.08 2.48
C LEU A 34 -5.19 2.48 3.83
N PHE A 35 -5.17 1.15 3.90
CA PHE A 35 -4.72 0.40 5.06
C PHE A 35 -3.44 -0.33 4.71
N ILE A 36 -2.39 -0.05 5.47
CA ILE A 36 -1.08 -0.67 5.30
C ILE A 36 -0.98 -1.82 6.29
N VAL A 37 -0.83 -3.03 5.75
CA VAL A 37 -0.76 -4.27 6.52
C VAL A 37 0.51 -5.03 6.18
N ASP A 38 0.87 -5.94 7.07
CA ASP A 38 2.06 -6.79 6.94
C ASP A 38 2.02 -7.62 5.65
N LYS A 39 3.18 -7.86 5.04
CA LYS A 39 3.35 -8.67 3.82
C LYS A 39 2.80 -10.10 3.95
N ASP A 40 2.76 -10.63 5.18
CA ASP A 40 2.25 -11.98 5.44
C ASP A 40 0.71 -12.02 5.50
N CYS A 41 0.03 -10.88 5.29
CA CYS A 41 -1.41 -10.80 5.22
C CYS A 41 -1.96 -11.56 4.02
N LYS A 42 -2.73 -12.62 4.29
CA LYS A 42 -3.47 -13.35 3.25
C LYS A 42 -4.84 -12.75 3.06
N ALA A 43 -5.22 -12.56 1.80
CA ALA A 43 -6.57 -12.12 1.46
C ALA A 43 -7.58 -13.23 1.77
N ASP A 44 -8.21 -13.16 2.95
CA ASP A 44 -9.30 -14.06 3.36
C ASP A 44 -10.63 -13.56 2.77
N PRO A 45 -11.41 -14.38 2.05
CA PRO A 45 -12.74 -14.02 1.55
C PRO A 45 -13.68 -13.44 2.63
N VAL A 46 -13.59 -13.93 3.88
CA VAL A 46 -14.39 -13.41 4.99
C VAL A 46 -13.93 -12.00 5.38
N MET A 47 -12.62 -11.77 5.47
CA MET A 47 -12.04 -10.44 5.67
C MET A 47 -12.46 -9.48 4.54
N LEU A 48 -12.29 -9.87 3.28
CA LEU A 48 -12.65 -9.05 2.13
C LEU A 48 -14.13 -8.68 2.14
N LYS A 49 -15.02 -9.65 2.42
CA LYS A 49 -16.46 -9.39 2.55
C LYS A 49 -16.76 -8.41 3.68
N LYS A 50 -16.13 -8.55 4.85
CA LYS A 50 -16.29 -7.59 5.96
C LYS A 50 -15.84 -6.20 5.53
N LEU A 51 -14.64 -6.07 4.99
CA LEU A 51 -14.11 -4.79 4.50
C LEU A 51 -15.01 -4.16 3.44
N MET A 52 -15.68 -4.97 2.60
CA MET A 52 -16.61 -4.47 1.60
C MET A 52 -17.83 -3.75 2.18
N PHE A 53 -18.40 -4.26 3.27
CA PHE A 53 -19.63 -3.75 3.89
C PHE A 53 -19.41 -2.86 5.11
N SER A 54 -18.17 -2.76 5.60
CA SER A 54 -17.81 -1.86 6.70
C SER A 54 -17.42 -0.48 6.18
N MET A 55 -17.82 0.57 6.89
CA MET A 55 -17.38 1.93 6.59
C MET A 55 -15.96 2.13 7.15
N PRO A 56 -15.01 2.72 6.39
CA PRO A 56 -13.62 2.93 6.86
C PRO A 56 -13.50 3.73 8.16
N THR A 57 -14.50 4.56 8.45
CA THR A 57 -14.59 5.43 9.63
C THR A 57 -15.18 4.73 10.85
N ASP A 58 -15.69 3.50 10.71
CA ASP A 58 -16.20 2.71 11.81
C ASP A 58 -15.03 2.11 12.61
N PRO A 59 -14.95 2.30 13.95
CA PRO A 59 -13.98 1.61 14.79
C PRO A 59 -13.98 0.08 14.60
N GLY A 60 -15.15 -0.49 14.26
CA GLY A 60 -15.36 -1.90 13.91
C GLY A 60 -14.62 -2.38 12.66
N PHE A 61 -14.32 -1.49 11.70
CA PHE A 61 -13.66 -1.80 10.43
C PHE A 61 -12.30 -2.49 10.66
N TYR A 62 -11.59 -2.00 11.66
CA TYR A 62 -10.28 -2.45 12.06
C TYR A 62 -10.26 -3.87 12.67
N TYR A 63 -11.38 -4.36 13.19
CA TYR A 63 -11.53 -5.75 13.66
C TYR A 63 -11.80 -6.72 12.52
N GLY A 64 -12.18 -6.21 11.34
CA GLY A 64 -12.34 -7.01 10.13
C GLY A 64 -11.02 -7.51 9.56
N LEU A 65 -9.91 -6.83 9.87
CA LEU A 65 -8.56 -7.22 9.44
C LEU A 65 -8.02 -8.34 10.34
N SER A 66 -7.87 -9.54 9.78
CA SER A 66 -7.17 -10.67 10.42
C SER A 66 -5.64 -10.53 10.38
N CYS A 67 -5.14 -9.41 9.87
CA CYS A 67 -3.72 -9.16 9.62
C CYS A 67 -3.15 -8.08 10.55
N LYS A 68 -1.83 -8.15 10.76
CA LYS A 68 -1.07 -7.12 11.49
C LYS A 68 -1.07 -5.81 10.69
N LYS A 69 -1.51 -4.73 11.33
CA LYS A 69 -1.44 -3.38 10.77
C LYS A 69 -0.05 -2.81 11.00
N LEU A 70 0.46 -2.09 10.01
CA LEU A 70 1.78 -1.47 10.08
C LEU A 70 1.71 0.02 10.44
N GLY A 71 0.54 0.65 10.28
CA GLY A 71 0.35 2.07 10.60
C GLY A 71 -1.11 2.48 10.73
N LYS A 72 -1.34 3.80 10.76
CA LYS A 72 -2.69 4.39 10.71
C LYS A 72 -3.23 4.31 9.29
N ALA A 73 -4.56 4.29 9.15
CA ALA A 73 -5.16 4.44 7.82
C ALA A 73 -4.87 5.84 7.27
N ILE A 74 -4.66 5.90 5.96
CA ILE A 74 -4.38 7.13 5.22
C ILE A 74 -5.61 7.46 4.40
N GLU A 75 -6.15 8.67 4.55
CA GLU A 75 -7.16 9.21 3.65
C GLU A 75 -6.46 9.90 2.48
N LEU A 76 -6.77 9.49 1.26
CA LEU A 76 -6.17 9.99 0.03
C LEU A 76 -7.26 10.53 -0.90
N GLU A 77 -7.27 11.85 -1.07
CA GLU A 77 -8.18 12.55 -1.98
C GLU A 77 -8.02 12.12 -3.45
N PRO A 78 -9.06 12.25 -4.29
CA PRO A 78 -8.98 11.90 -5.70
C PRO A 78 -7.92 12.74 -6.43
N ASN A 79 -7.22 12.11 -7.37
CA ASN A 79 -6.10 12.70 -8.13
C ASN A 79 -4.90 13.14 -7.28
N LYS A 80 -4.83 12.70 -6.01
CA LYS A 80 -3.64 12.85 -5.18
C LYS A 80 -2.81 11.56 -5.17
N LYS A 81 -1.57 11.70 -4.72
CA LYS A 81 -0.64 10.61 -4.49
C LYS A 81 -0.07 10.70 -3.08
N VAL A 82 0.32 9.56 -2.53
CA VAL A 82 1.05 9.46 -1.27
C VAL A 82 2.27 8.57 -1.45
N ALA A 83 3.33 8.92 -0.73
CA ALA A 83 4.59 8.22 -0.67
C ALA A 83 4.66 7.45 0.66
N ILE A 84 4.95 6.15 0.59
CA ILE A 84 5.17 5.30 1.76
C ILE A 84 6.68 4.99 1.82
N ILE A 85 7.35 5.57 2.82
CA ILE A 85 8.80 5.43 3.04
C ILE A 85 9.14 4.55 4.25
N GLU A 86 8.14 4.27 5.10
CA GLU A 86 8.33 3.61 6.40
C GLU A 86 8.46 2.09 6.29
N HIS A 87 8.02 1.52 5.16
CA HIS A 87 7.92 0.09 4.95
C HIS A 87 8.51 -0.30 3.60
N LYS A 88 9.47 -1.23 3.62
CA LYS A 88 10.07 -1.77 2.39
C LYS A 88 9.21 -2.82 1.71
N GLU A 89 8.37 -3.54 2.46
CA GLU A 89 7.57 -4.63 1.92
C GLU A 89 6.27 -4.74 2.72
N PHE A 90 5.14 -4.60 2.04
CA PHE A 90 3.84 -4.50 2.69
C PHE A 90 2.69 -4.76 1.70
N ILE A 91 1.48 -4.85 2.24
CA ILE A 91 0.26 -4.89 1.45
C ILE A 91 -0.54 -3.60 1.67
N VAL A 92 -1.04 -3.04 0.58
CA VAL A 92 -1.99 -1.92 0.55
C VAL A 92 -3.38 -2.47 0.29
N ILE A 93 -4.29 -2.17 1.21
CA ILE A 93 -5.71 -2.37 1.02
C ILE A 93 -6.34 -1.00 0.75
N GLY A 94 -6.89 -0.80 -0.44
CA GLY A 94 -7.56 0.45 -0.81
C GLY A 94 -9.07 0.29 -0.79
N LYS A 95 -9.79 1.24 -0.19
CA LYS A 95 -11.26 1.24 -0.18
C LYS A 95 -11.79 2.66 -0.38
N LEU A 96 -12.82 2.82 -1.20
CA LEU A 96 -13.53 4.10 -1.29
C LEU A 96 -14.21 4.46 0.03
N LYS A 97 -14.32 5.75 0.35
CA LYS A 97 -15.15 6.27 1.44
C LYS A 97 -16.65 6.07 1.15
N SER A 98 -17.08 4.81 1.18
CA SER A 98 -18.43 4.36 0.88
C SER A 98 -18.84 3.25 1.86
N PRO A 99 -20.12 3.20 2.27
CA PRO A 99 -20.65 2.09 3.08
C PRO A 99 -20.45 0.72 2.40
N VAL A 100 -20.59 0.67 1.08
CA VAL A 100 -20.41 -0.55 0.28
C VAL A 100 -19.44 -0.28 -0.86
N SER A 101 -18.32 -0.98 -0.88
CA SER A 101 -17.32 -0.88 -1.95
C SER A 101 -16.36 -2.06 -1.94
N LYS A 102 -16.13 -2.68 -3.11
CA LYS A 102 -15.03 -3.64 -3.32
C LYS A 102 -13.69 -2.97 -3.01
N VAL A 103 -12.88 -3.68 -2.24
CA VAL A 103 -11.54 -3.22 -1.86
C VAL A 103 -10.50 -3.67 -2.89
N SER A 104 -9.49 -2.85 -3.11
CA SER A 104 -8.27 -3.25 -3.79
C SER A 104 -7.29 -3.88 -2.80
N PHE A 105 -6.45 -4.80 -3.27
CA PHE A 105 -5.50 -5.52 -2.44
C PHE A 105 -4.22 -5.75 -3.25
N CYS A 106 -3.17 -4.98 -2.95
CA CYS A 106 -1.90 -5.02 -3.69
C CYS A 106 -0.73 -5.24 -2.75
N TYR A 107 0.21 -6.08 -3.16
CA TYR A 107 1.51 -6.23 -2.50
C TYR A 107 2.51 -5.29 -3.15
N LEU A 108 3.28 -4.60 -2.33
CA LEU A 108 4.28 -3.61 -2.71
C LEU A 108 5.61 -3.98 -2.05
N LYS A 109 6.69 -3.88 -2.81
CA LYS A 109 8.04 -4.11 -2.35
C LYS A 109 8.98 -3.06 -2.93
N ASP A 110 9.91 -2.57 -2.11
CA ASP A 110 10.92 -1.58 -2.47
C ASP A 110 10.30 -0.34 -3.17
N ASP A 111 10.91 0.14 -4.26
CA ASP A 111 10.48 1.32 -5.04
C ASP A 111 9.28 1.02 -5.97
N SER A 112 8.16 0.60 -5.39
CA SER A 112 6.98 0.22 -6.17
C SER A 112 6.04 1.40 -6.43
N GLU A 113 5.32 1.36 -7.55
CA GLU A 113 4.31 2.35 -7.85
C GLU A 113 3.01 1.66 -8.27
N ILE A 114 1.91 2.07 -7.64
CA ILE A 114 0.58 1.58 -7.97
C ILE A 114 -0.36 2.73 -8.30
N THR A 115 -1.37 2.40 -9.10
CA THR A 115 -2.53 3.27 -9.32
C THR A 115 -3.77 2.54 -8.87
N ILE A 116 -4.57 3.18 -8.01
CA ILE A 116 -5.88 2.67 -7.62
C ILE A 116 -6.95 3.36 -8.48
N GLU A 117 -7.68 2.55 -9.25
CA GLU A 117 -8.67 3.00 -10.22
C GLU A 117 -10.06 2.48 -9.84
N ALA A 118 -11.10 3.14 -10.34
CA ALA A 118 -12.48 2.69 -10.15
C ALA A 118 -12.76 1.43 -10.97
N LEU A 119 -13.46 0.46 -10.38
CA LEU A 119 -14.01 -0.73 -11.05
C LEU A 119 -15.41 -0.48 -11.63
N GLY A 120 -15.80 0.78 -11.81
CA GLY A 120 -17.17 1.17 -12.12
C GLY A 120 -18.04 1.29 -10.86
N ILE A 121 -19.26 0.75 -10.89
CA ILE A 121 -20.22 0.91 -9.79
C ILE A 121 -19.80 0.02 -8.60
N GLY A 122 -19.22 0.64 -7.58
CA GLY A 122 -19.09 0.02 -6.26
C GLY A 122 -17.75 -0.67 -5.96
N GLY A 123 -16.62 -0.21 -6.51
CA GLY A 123 -15.34 -0.82 -6.19
C GLY A 123 -14.11 -0.10 -6.70
N VAL A 124 -12.95 -0.51 -6.19
CA VAL A 124 -11.64 -0.09 -6.71
C VAL A 124 -10.73 -1.29 -6.96
N VAL A 125 -9.87 -1.15 -7.95
CA VAL A 125 -8.79 -2.08 -8.28
C VAL A 125 -7.47 -1.35 -8.16
N CYS A 126 -6.45 -2.05 -7.70
CA CYS A 126 -5.09 -1.53 -7.74
C CYS A 126 -4.38 -2.11 -8.97
N LYS A 127 -3.55 -1.30 -9.62
CA LYS A 127 -2.77 -1.68 -10.79
C LYS A 127 -1.31 -1.38 -10.54
N CYS A 128 -0.47 -2.41 -10.65
CA CYS A 128 0.97 -2.22 -10.57
C CYS A 128 1.47 -1.49 -11.82
N LYS A 129 2.37 -0.52 -11.63
CA LYS A 129 3.11 0.09 -12.74
C LYS A 129 4.22 -0.82 -13.25
N SER A 130 4.85 -1.58 -12.33
CA SER A 130 5.90 -2.55 -12.63
C SER A 130 5.57 -3.87 -11.92
N PRO A 131 5.57 -5.01 -12.63
CA PRO A 131 5.32 -6.31 -12.01
C PRO A 131 6.52 -6.84 -11.20
N ASN A 132 7.70 -6.22 -11.33
CA ASN A 132 8.92 -6.72 -10.68
C ASN A 132 8.91 -6.52 -9.16
N ASN A 133 8.15 -5.53 -8.68
CA ASN A 133 8.18 -5.08 -7.29
C ASN A 133 6.76 -4.79 -6.74
N CYS A 134 5.75 -5.26 -7.45
CA CYS A 134 4.35 -5.15 -7.06
C CYS A 134 3.57 -6.36 -7.57
N ASN A 135 2.53 -6.76 -6.83
CA ASN A 135 1.59 -7.79 -7.25
C ASN A 135 0.15 -7.33 -6.98
N ASP A 136 -0.61 -7.14 -8.05
CA ASP A 136 -2.03 -6.72 -8.06
C ASP A 136 -3.02 -7.88 -8.23
N LYS A 137 -2.52 -9.12 -8.30
CA LYS A 137 -3.30 -10.35 -8.50
C LYS A 137 -3.42 -11.21 -7.26
N LEU A 138 -3.20 -10.64 -6.08
CA LEU A 138 -3.28 -11.39 -4.80
C LEU A 138 -4.64 -12.06 -4.56
N LEU A 139 -5.70 -11.60 -5.22
CA LEU A 139 -7.05 -12.16 -5.14
C LEU A 139 -7.27 -13.35 -6.10
N GLU A 140 -6.42 -13.54 -7.10
CA GLU A 140 -6.56 -14.56 -8.14
C GLU A 140 -5.80 -15.87 -7.80
N GLN A 141 -5.12 -15.95 -6.65
CA GLN A 141 -4.31 -17.13 -6.25
C GLN A 141 -5.11 -18.28 -5.61
N ASN A 142 -6.37 -18.49 -6.01
CA ASN A 142 -7.16 -19.67 -5.61
C ASN A 142 -7.09 -20.78 -6.65
#